data_AF-A0A7W3MSS5-F1
#
_entry.id   AF-A0A7W3MSS5-F1
#
_cell.length_a   1.000
_cell.length_b   1.000
_cell.length_c   1.000
_cell.angle_alpha   90.00
_cell.angle_beta   90.00
_cell.angle_gamma   90.00
#
_symmetry.space_group_name_H-M   'P 1'
#
loop_
_entity.id
_entity.type
_entity.pdbx_description
1 polymer ?
#
loop_
_entity_poly.entity_id
_entity_poly.type
_entity_poly.pdbx_seq_one_letter_code
_entity_poly.pdbx_strand_id
1 'polypeptide(L)'
;MSAVTATAAAWAEIEQVWARDGLITLTGTLQGAAPESGPWRLRLDPVPPEERPALRSRLHRRVWRARMSGRPGPGPYDVTVSDGRFETAVPVNDLVLPRPLRSGHWRPCLVGPDGSALRLGRHLGVPRRARAITFPGQRTTARGPRFRVRPYYTADNHLAIGSRRAS
;
A
#
# COMPACT_ATOMS: atom_id res chain seq x y z
N MET A 1 -1.49 20.85 -35.88
CA MET A 1 -0.89 20.93 -34.54
C MET A 1 -1.91 20.47 -33.53
N SER A 2 -2.03 19.17 -33.31
CA SER A 2 -2.97 18.62 -32.33
C SER A 2 -2.31 18.68 -30.95
N ALA A 3 -2.90 19.46 -30.05
CA ALA A 3 -2.53 19.48 -28.65
C ALA A 3 -2.72 18.06 -28.09
N VAL A 4 -1.61 17.43 -27.73
CA VAL A 4 -1.62 16.21 -26.91
C VAL A 4 -2.22 16.64 -25.57
N THR A 5 -3.51 16.36 -25.41
CA THR A 5 -4.20 16.50 -24.13
C THR A 5 -3.46 15.58 -23.19
N ALA A 6 -2.79 16.15 -22.18
CA ALA A 6 -2.14 15.37 -21.15
C ALA A 6 -3.20 14.44 -20.57
N THR A 7 -3.10 13.14 -20.85
CA THR A 7 -3.90 12.12 -20.18
C THR A 7 -3.69 12.39 -18.69
N ALA A 8 -4.73 12.85 -17.99
CA ALA A 8 -4.67 12.94 -16.55
C ALA A 8 -4.23 11.55 -16.08
N ALA A 9 -3.08 11.47 -15.41
CA ALA A 9 -2.49 10.19 -15.03
C ALA A 9 -3.58 9.33 -14.37
N ALA A 10 -3.75 8.06 -14.74
CA ALA A 10 -4.77 7.24 -14.09
C ALA A 10 -4.34 6.94 -12.64
N TRP A 11 -5.27 7.01 -11.68
CA TRP A 11 -5.01 6.65 -10.28
C TRP A 11 -6.24 6.04 -9.61
N ALA A 12 -6.04 5.45 -8.43
CA ALA A 12 -7.12 4.95 -7.59
C ALA A 12 -7.31 5.89 -6.39
N GLU A 13 -8.44 6.58 -6.35
CA GLU A 13 -8.82 7.49 -5.28
C GLU A 13 -9.44 6.69 -4.13
N ILE A 14 -8.86 6.75 -2.94
CA ILE A 14 -9.37 6.07 -1.76
C ILE A 14 -10.44 6.92 -1.08
N GLU A 15 -11.61 6.32 -0.88
CA GLU A 15 -12.71 6.91 -0.13
C GLU A 15 -12.70 6.44 1.33
N GLN A 16 -12.48 5.15 1.57
CA GLN A 16 -12.45 4.61 2.93
C GLN A 16 -11.33 3.59 3.14
N VAL A 17 -10.84 3.56 4.38
CA VAL A 17 -9.91 2.55 4.88
C VAL A 17 -10.39 2.09 6.25
N TRP A 18 -10.60 0.78 6.39
CA TRP A 18 -11.00 0.17 7.65
C TRP A 18 -9.94 -0.84 8.08
N ALA A 19 -9.44 -0.72 9.31
CA ALA A 19 -8.46 -1.64 9.87
C ALA A 19 -9.05 -2.30 11.13
N ARG A 20 -9.79 -3.39 10.94
CA ARG A 20 -10.42 -4.18 12.00
C ARG A 20 -10.43 -5.68 11.65
N ASP A 21 -10.67 -6.51 12.66
CA ASP A 21 -10.94 -7.95 12.49
C ASP A 21 -9.88 -8.74 11.71
N GLY A 22 -8.62 -8.30 11.79
CA GLY A 22 -7.50 -8.93 11.08
C GLY A 22 -7.40 -8.56 9.60
N LEU A 23 -8.22 -7.63 9.12
CA LEU A 23 -8.26 -7.16 7.73
C LEU A 23 -8.03 -5.65 7.62
N ILE A 24 -7.42 -5.23 6.51
CA ILE A 24 -7.40 -3.85 6.06
C ILE A 24 -8.26 -3.79 4.79
N THR A 25 -9.47 -3.26 4.92
CA THR A 25 -10.39 -3.07 3.79
C THR A 25 -10.17 -1.70 3.18
N LEU A 26 -10.10 -1.66 1.85
CA LEU A 26 -9.90 -0.47 1.04
C LEU A 26 -11.05 -0.34 0.04
N THR A 27 -11.70 0.82 0.02
CA THR A 27 -12.72 1.15 -0.96
C THR A 27 -12.45 2.51 -1.58
N GLY A 28 -12.84 2.68 -2.84
CA GLY A 28 -12.59 3.91 -3.56
C GLY A 28 -13.05 3.86 -5.02
N THR A 29 -12.54 4.79 -5.82
CA THR A 29 -12.87 4.93 -7.25
C THR A 29 -11.64 4.92 -8.13
N LEU A 30 -11.77 4.41 -9.34
CA LEU A 30 -10.76 4.49 -10.38
C LEU A 30 -10.95 5.82 -11.14
N GLN A 31 -9.87 6.60 -11.24
CA GLN A 31 -9.85 7.91 -11.90
C GLN A 31 -8.98 7.81 -13.16
N GLY A 32 -9.48 8.28 -14.30
CA GLY A 32 -8.73 8.28 -15.56
C GLY A 32 -8.47 6.91 -16.19
N ALA A 33 -8.88 5.81 -15.54
CA ALA A 33 -8.92 4.48 -16.14
C ALA A 33 -10.36 4.18 -16.59
N ALA A 34 -10.56 3.84 -17.86
CA ALA A 34 -11.77 3.15 -18.25
C ALA A 34 -11.72 1.78 -17.57
N PRO A 35 -12.68 1.41 -16.70
CA PRO A 35 -12.67 0.12 -16.04
C PRO A 35 -12.92 -0.94 -17.11
N GLU A 36 -11.85 -1.48 -17.70
CA GLU A 36 -11.95 -2.65 -18.53
C GLU A 36 -12.53 -3.80 -17.71
N SER A 37 -13.41 -4.57 -18.35
CA SER A 37 -13.96 -5.79 -17.75
C SER A 37 -12.84 -6.83 -17.66
N GLY A 38 -12.22 -6.95 -16.49
CA GLY A 38 -11.14 -7.90 -16.26
C GLY A 38 -10.74 -7.98 -14.79
N PRO A 39 -9.98 -9.01 -14.38
CA PRO A 39 -9.66 -9.23 -12.99
C PRO A 39 -8.65 -8.19 -12.49
N TRP A 40 -9.15 -7.23 -11.71
CA TRP A 40 -8.30 -6.31 -10.98
C TRP A 40 -7.66 -7.01 -9.78
N ARG A 41 -6.41 -6.67 -9.48
CA ARG A 41 -5.64 -7.26 -8.38
C ARG A 41 -4.97 -6.18 -7.55
N LEU A 42 -4.91 -6.38 -6.23
CA LEU A 42 -4.12 -5.53 -5.35
C LEU A 42 -2.75 -6.16 -5.12
N ARG A 43 -1.69 -5.42 -5.46
CA ARG A 43 -0.29 -5.79 -5.17
C ARG A 43 0.27 -4.88 -4.09
N LEU A 44 1.08 -5.45 -3.20
CA LEU A 44 1.74 -4.72 -2.12
C LEU A 44 3.26 -4.72 -2.30
N ASP A 45 3.79 -3.63 -2.83
CA ASP A 45 5.22 -3.51 -3.11
C ASP A 45 6.00 -3.14 -1.83
N PRO A 46 7.05 -3.88 -1.46
CA PRO A 46 7.84 -3.55 -0.27
C PRO A 46 8.65 -2.27 -0.52
N VAL A 47 8.54 -1.31 0.39
CA VAL A 47 9.27 -0.04 0.31
C VAL A 47 10.50 -0.11 1.22
N PRO A 48 11.71 0.10 0.69
CA PRO A 48 12.91 0.11 1.51
C PRO A 48 12.83 1.21 2.57
N PRO A 49 13.37 0.96 3.78
CA PRO A 49 13.43 1.97 4.82
C PRO A 49 14.21 3.19 4.31
N GLU A 50 13.73 4.37 4.70
CA GLU A 50 14.34 5.65 4.37
C GLU A 50 15.79 5.73 4.87
N GLU A 51 16.65 6.35 4.08
CA GLU A 51 18.07 6.45 4.36
C GLU A 51 18.33 7.52 5.43
N ARG A 52 18.69 7.08 6.63
CA ARG A 52 19.28 7.95 7.65
C ARG A 52 20.81 7.88 7.57
N PRO A 53 21.54 8.99 7.83
CA PRO A 53 23.00 9.04 7.68
C PRO A 53 23.81 8.13 8.63
N ALA A 54 23.18 7.54 9.66
CA ALA A 54 23.87 6.69 10.63
C ALA A 54 24.33 5.33 10.06
N LEU A 55 25.50 4.84 10.50
CA LEU A 55 26.04 3.50 10.13
C LEU A 55 25.03 2.35 10.34
N ARG A 56 24.31 2.36 11.48
CA ARG A 56 23.27 1.36 11.79
C ARG A 56 22.14 1.35 10.75
N SER A 57 21.82 2.50 10.14
CA SER A 57 20.82 2.63 9.07
C SER A 57 21.29 1.95 7.78
N ARG A 58 22.56 2.10 7.42
CA ARG A 58 23.15 1.43 6.23
C ARG A 58 23.14 -0.09 6.37
N LEU A 59 23.57 -0.62 7.53
CA LEU A 59 23.54 -2.06 7.79
C LEU A 59 22.10 -2.60 7.77
N HIS A 60 21.18 -1.90 8.44
CA HIS A 60 19.76 -2.25 8.42
C HIS A 60 19.19 -2.30 6.99
N ARG A 61 19.53 -1.33 6.14
CA ARG A 61 19.10 -1.28 4.73
C ARG A 61 19.68 -2.44 3.91
N ARG A 62 20.95 -2.79 4.11
CA ARG A 62 21.58 -3.94 3.44
C ARG A 62 20.88 -5.24 3.81
N VAL A 63 20.62 -5.45 5.10
CA VAL A 63 19.85 -6.61 5.59
C VAL A 63 18.43 -6.60 5.01
N TRP A 64 17.78 -5.43 4.98
CA TRP A 64 16.44 -5.29 4.41
C TRP A 64 16.42 -5.69 2.93
N ARG A 65 17.31 -5.15 2.10
CA ARG A 65 17.42 -5.51 0.67
C ARG A 65 17.68 -7.01 0.51
N ALA A 66 18.63 -7.57 1.25
CA ALA A 66 18.93 -8.99 1.17
C ALA A 66 17.74 -9.90 1.53
N ARG A 67 16.84 -9.44 2.41
CA ARG A 67 15.66 -10.22 2.85
C ARG A 67 14.42 -9.99 2.00
N MET A 68 14.33 -8.87 1.29
CA MET A 68 13.14 -8.47 0.53
C MET A 68 13.34 -8.49 -0.99
N SER A 69 14.58 -8.45 -1.48
CA SER A 69 14.86 -8.49 -2.92
C SER A 69 14.36 -9.79 -3.53
N GLY A 70 13.64 -9.68 -4.66
CA GLY A 70 13.04 -10.82 -5.36
C GLY A 70 11.89 -11.50 -4.62
N ARG A 71 11.51 -11.04 -3.42
CA ARG A 71 10.30 -11.54 -2.77
C ARG A 71 9.08 -10.87 -3.39
N PRO A 72 8.11 -11.64 -3.91
CA PRO A 72 6.81 -11.07 -4.19
C PRO A 72 6.25 -10.50 -2.88
N GLY A 73 5.65 -9.32 -2.97
CA GLY A 73 4.86 -8.79 -1.88
C GLY A 73 3.69 -9.71 -1.55
N PRO A 74 3.07 -9.55 -0.37
CA PRO A 74 1.86 -10.28 -0.04
C PRO A 74 0.75 -10.03 -1.07
N GLY A 75 -0.04 -11.08 -1.35
CA GLY A 75 -0.99 -11.11 -2.45
C GLY A 75 -0.45 -11.80 -3.72
N PRO A 76 -1.02 -11.50 -4.91
CA PRO A 76 -2.04 -10.49 -5.15
C PRO A 76 -3.39 -10.82 -4.51
N TYR A 77 -4.13 -9.80 -4.09
CA TYR A 77 -5.50 -9.95 -3.58
C TYR A 77 -6.52 -9.63 -4.67
N ASP A 78 -7.65 -10.31 -4.67
CA ASP A 78 -8.77 -9.98 -5.55
C ASP A 78 -9.29 -8.57 -5.26
N VAL A 79 -9.67 -7.87 -6.33
CA VAL A 79 -10.29 -6.55 -6.28
C VAL A 79 -11.60 -6.65 -7.05
N THR A 80 -12.70 -6.39 -6.35
CA THR A 80 -14.00 -6.25 -7.00
C THR A 80 -14.08 -4.83 -7.56
N VAL A 81 -14.34 -4.72 -8.87
CA VAL A 81 -14.60 -3.43 -9.51
C VAL A 81 -16.03 -3.44 -10.07
N SER A 82 -16.81 -2.42 -9.72
CA SER A 82 -18.20 -2.25 -10.17
C SER A 82 -18.48 -0.76 -10.29
N ASP A 83 -18.98 -0.32 -11.46
CA ASP A 83 -19.30 1.08 -11.74
C ASP A 83 -18.15 2.07 -11.43
N GLY A 84 -16.91 1.66 -11.75
CA GLY A 84 -15.71 2.45 -11.48
C GLY A 84 -15.30 2.53 -9.99
N ARG A 85 -16.05 1.89 -9.08
CA ARG A 85 -15.67 1.70 -7.69
C ARG A 85 -14.90 0.41 -7.50
N PHE A 86 -13.92 0.42 -6.61
CA PHE A 86 -13.18 -0.77 -6.22
C PHE A 86 -13.38 -1.09 -4.74
N GLU A 87 -13.33 -2.38 -4.42
CA GLU A 87 -13.26 -2.91 -3.06
C GLU A 87 -12.23 -4.04 -2.99
N THR A 88 -11.42 -4.04 -1.93
CA THR A 88 -10.45 -5.10 -1.67
C THR A 88 -10.09 -5.17 -0.19
N ALA A 89 -9.60 -6.33 0.26
CA ALA A 89 -9.20 -6.56 1.64
C ALA A 89 -7.83 -7.23 1.72
N VAL A 90 -7.01 -6.74 2.65
CA VAL A 90 -5.66 -7.26 2.93
C VAL A 90 -5.62 -7.90 4.32
N PRO A 91 -5.28 -9.19 4.45
CA PRO A 91 -5.02 -9.82 5.74
C PRO A 91 -3.81 -9.20 6.43
N VAL A 92 -4.00 -8.75 7.67
CA VAL A 92 -2.94 -8.17 8.51
C VAL A 92 -1.77 -9.14 8.73
N ASN A 93 -2.06 -10.44 8.77
CA ASN A 93 -1.08 -11.50 9.00
C ASN A 93 -0.07 -11.65 7.85
N ASP A 94 -0.42 -11.21 6.65
CA ASP A 94 0.46 -11.26 5.48
C ASP A 94 1.46 -10.10 5.47
N LEU A 95 1.21 -9.07 6.27
CA LEU A 95 2.05 -7.87 6.38
C LEU A 95 3.15 -8.00 7.44
N VAL A 96 3.28 -9.18 8.04
CA VAL A 96 4.36 -9.50 8.99
C VAL A 96 5.68 -9.66 8.25
N LEU A 97 6.72 -9.00 8.77
CA LEU A 97 8.03 -9.04 8.16
C LEU A 97 8.85 -10.26 8.62
N PRO A 98 9.65 -10.86 7.72
CA PRO A 98 10.54 -11.95 8.10
C PRO A 98 11.63 -11.46 9.07
N ARG A 99 12.08 -12.34 9.98
CA ARG A 99 13.26 -12.05 10.82
C ARG A 99 14.49 -11.79 9.92
N PRO A 100 15.42 -10.89 10.33
CA PRO A 100 15.42 -10.12 11.57
C PRO A 100 14.71 -8.76 11.47
N LEU A 101 13.95 -8.50 10.40
CA LEU A 101 13.36 -7.17 10.15
C LEU A 101 12.38 -6.79 11.26
N ARG A 102 12.52 -5.57 11.76
CA ARG A 102 11.69 -5.03 12.85
C ARG A 102 10.64 -4.05 12.35
N SER A 103 10.85 -3.45 11.19
CA SER A 103 9.90 -2.51 10.60
C SER A 103 10.09 -2.37 9.10
N GLY A 104 9.03 -1.98 8.41
CA GLY A 104 9.00 -1.77 6.97
C GLY A 104 7.65 -1.19 6.53
N HIS A 105 7.55 -0.82 5.27
CA HIS A 105 6.33 -0.28 4.68
C HIS A 105 5.97 -1.05 3.42
N TRP A 106 4.67 -1.16 3.18
CA TRP A 106 4.09 -1.73 1.97
C TRP A 106 3.39 -0.62 1.21
N ARG A 107 3.60 -0.58 -0.10
CA ARG A 107 2.95 0.35 -1.03
C ARG A 107 1.88 -0.42 -1.82
N PRO A 108 0.60 -0.11 -1.62
CA PRO A 108 -0.47 -0.69 -2.41
C PRO A 108 -0.51 -0.10 -3.82
N CYS A 109 -0.74 -0.97 -4.80
CA CYS A 109 -1.00 -0.66 -6.20
C CYS A 109 -2.14 -1.56 -6.72
N LEU A 110 -3.13 -1.00 -7.42
CA LEU A 110 -4.09 -1.81 -8.19
C LEU A 110 -3.45 -2.14 -9.53
N VAL A 111 -3.52 -3.41 -9.92
CA VAL A 111 -3.04 -3.90 -11.20
C VAL A 111 -4.25 -4.28 -12.04
N GLY A 112 -4.38 -3.63 -13.19
CA GLY A 112 -5.44 -3.88 -14.16
C GLY A 112 -5.15 -5.10 -15.05
N PRO A 113 -6.15 -5.56 -15.81
CA PRO A 113 -6.02 -6.70 -16.72
C PRO A 113 -5.01 -6.47 -17.85
N ASP A 114 -4.83 -5.22 -18.26
CA ASP A 114 -3.85 -4.73 -19.23
C ASP A 114 -2.42 -4.62 -18.66
N GLY A 115 -2.24 -4.95 -17.37
CA GLY A 115 -0.98 -4.79 -16.65
C GLY A 115 -0.71 -3.36 -16.17
N SER A 116 -1.64 -2.43 -16.36
CA SER A 116 -1.53 -1.08 -15.81
C SER A 116 -1.46 -1.14 -14.28
N ALA A 117 -0.65 -0.26 -13.68
CA ALA A 117 -0.50 -0.17 -12.25
C ALA A 117 -0.97 1.19 -11.75
N LEU A 118 -2.13 1.21 -11.10
CA LEU A 118 -2.71 2.42 -10.52
C LEU A 118 -2.28 2.55 -9.07
N ARG A 119 -1.73 3.72 -8.74
CA ARG A 119 -1.34 4.03 -7.37
C ARG A 119 -2.56 4.41 -6.54
N LEU A 120 -2.68 3.84 -5.34
CA LEU A 120 -3.74 4.20 -4.40
C LEU A 120 -3.32 5.43 -3.58
N GLY A 121 -4.20 6.41 -3.52
CA GLY A 121 -3.98 7.63 -2.75
C GLY A 121 -5.26 8.43 -2.58
N ARG A 122 -5.13 9.63 -2.02
CA ARG A 122 -6.22 10.59 -1.92
C ARG A 122 -5.79 11.89 -2.59
N HIS A 123 -5.95 11.94 -3.90
CA HIS A 123 -5.38 12.98 -4.76
C HIS A 123 -6.34 14.16 -4.96
N LEU A 124 -7.65 13.96 -4.78
CA LEU A 124 -8.66 15.01 -4.95
C LEU A 124 -9.19 15.51 -3.59
N GLY A 125 -9.09 16.82 -3.35
CA GLY A 125 -9.77 17.48 -2.21
C GLY A 125 -9.06 17.40 -0.85
N VAL A 126 -7.77 17.08 -0.78
CA VAL A 126 -7.01 17.04 0.50
C VAL A 126 -5.91 18.10 0.51
N PRO A 127 -5.91 19.04 1.47
CA PRO A 127 -4.78 19.94 1.64
C PRO A 127 -3.51 19.12 1.92
N ARG A 128 -2.40 19.45 1.26
CA ARG A 128 -1.06 18.81 1.36
C ARG A 128 -0.51 18.68 2.80
N ARG A 129 -1.19 19.24 3.80
CA ARG A 129 -0.87 19.26 5.24
C ARG A 129 -1.93 18.61 6.14
N ALA A 130 -2.94 17.91 5.59
CA ALA A 130 -3.82 17.10 6.41
C ALA A 130 -2.99 16.01 7.10
N ARG A 131 -2.62 16.26 8.36
CA ARG A 131 -1.83 15.36 9.20
C ARG A 131 -2.41 13.97 9.03
N ALA A 132 -1.55 13.03 8.60
CA ALA A 132 -1.87 11.65 8.28
C ALA A 132 -3.12 11.19 9.03
N ILE A 133 -4.25 11.01 8.32
CA ILE A 133 -5.39 10.29 8.88
C ILE A 133 -4.81 8.94 9.28
N THR A 134 -4.60 8.78 10.58
CA THR A 134 -3.79 7.67 11.05
C THR A 134 -4.74 6.63 11.60
N PHE A 135 -5.12 5.70 10.73
CA PHE A 135 -6.04 4.61 11.03
C PHE A 135 -5.54 3.82 12.27
N PRO A 136 -6.45 3.27 13.09
CA PRO A 136 -6.05 2.42 14.20
C PRO A 136 -5.19 1.27 13.69
N GLY A 137 -4.09 1.01 14.39
CA GLY A 137 -3.17 -0.06 14.01
C GLY A 137 -3.61 -1.37 14.66
N GLN A 138 -3.63 -2.45 13.88
CA GLN A 138 -3.99 -3.78 14.36
C GLN A 138 -2.75 -4.54 14.84
N ARG A 139 -2.92 -5.37 15.87
CA ARG A 139 -1.85 -6.23 16.39
C ARG A 139 -2.06 -7.66 15.88
N THR A 140 -0.98 -8.31 15.44
CA THR A 140 -1.00 -9.72 15.06
C THR A 140 0.17 -10.49 15.67
N THR A 141 -0.07 -11.75 16.01
CA THR A 141 0.92 -12.75 16.47
C THR A 141 0.93 -14.00 15.60
N ALA A 142 0.12 -14.07 14.55
CA ALA A 142 -0.16 -15.30 13.80
C ALA A 142 1.06 -15.96 13.15
N ARG A 143 2.17 -15.23 12.99
CA ARG A 143 3.43 -15.73 12.40
C ARG A 143 4.65 -15.50 13.30
N GLY A 144 4.47 -15.48 14.62
CA GLY A 144 5.56 -15.42 15.61
C GLY A 144 5.60 -14.09 16.38
N PRO A 145 6.61 -13.20 16.16
CA PRO A 145 6.70 -11.97 16.94
C PRO A 145 5.44 -11.12 16.81
N ARG A 146 5.06 -10.39 17.87
CA ARG A 146 3.93 -9.47 17.80
C ARG A 146 4.26 -8.32 16.86
N PHE A 147 3.41 -8.06 15.86
CA PHE A 147 3.52 -6.88 14.98
C PHE A 147 2.32 -5.96 15.18
N ARG A 148 2.56 -4.66 15.03
CA ARG A 148 1.54 -3.63 14.83
C ARG A 148 1.58 -3.22 13.36
N VAL A 149 0.45 -3.35 12.69
CA VAL A 149 0.25 -3.00 11.28
C VAL A 149 -0.71 -1.82 11.20
N ARG A 150 -0.36 -0.80 10.43
CA ARG A 150 -1.09 0.48 10.42
C ARG A 150 -1.11 1.12 9.03
N PRO A 151 -2.30 1.35 8.43
CA PRO A 151 -2.43 2.20 7.26
C PRO A 151 -2.18 3.68 7.61
N TYR A 152 -1.60 4.43 6.68
CA TYR A 152 -1.41 5.87 6.77
C TYR A 152 -1.21 6.48 5.38
N TYR A 153 -1.48 7.78 5.24
CA TYR A 153 -1.13 8.53 4.03
C TYR A 153 0.28 9.12 4.14
N THR A 154 1.05 9.04 3.04
CA THR A 154 2.33 9.73 2.90
C THR A 154 2.12 11.23 2.69
N ALA A 155 3.20 12.02 2.75
CA ALA A 155 3.17 13.47 2.49
C ALA A 155 2.67 13.83 1.07
N ASP A 156 2.80 12.89 0.13
CA ASP A 156 2.31 13.00 -1.24
C ASP A 156 0.89 12.41 -1.39
N ASN A 157 0.16 12.23 -0.29
CA ASN A 157 -1.19 11.67 -0.22
C ASN A 157 -1.37 10.24 -0.77
N HIS A 158 -0.29 9.46 -0.86
CA HIS A 158 -0.39 8.05 -1.24
C HIS A 158 -0.66 7.17 -0.02
N LEU A 159 -1.43 6.10 -0.18
CA LEU A 159 -1.59 5.14 0.90
C LEU A 159 -0.31 4.31 1.07
N ALA A 160 0.06 4.09 2.32
CA ALA A 160 1.09 3.14 2.70
C ALA A 160 0.62 2.35 3.93
N ILE A 161 1.16 1.15 4.11
CA ILE A 161 0.86 0.32 5.27
C ILE A 161 2.17 0.04 6.01
N GLY A 162 2.31 0.58 7.21
CA GLY A 162 3.46 0.37 8.07
C GLY A 162 3.32 -0.92 8.86
N SER A 163 4.37 -1.75 8.86
CA SER A 163 4.48 -2.93 9.71
C SER A 163 5.64 -2.73 10.68
N ARG A 164 5.39 -2.84 11.99
CA ARG A 164 6.40 -2.68 13.03
C ARG A 164 6.24 -3.76 14.08
N ARG A 165 7.32 -4.47 14.41
CA ARG A 165 7.35 -5.40 15.52
C ARG A 165 7.07 -4.64 16.82
N ALA A 166 6.04 -5.06 17.54
CA ALA A 166 5.78 -4.61 18.90
C ALA A 166 6.86 -5.20 19.81
N SER A 167 7.44 -4.34 20.64
CA SER A 167 8.28 -4.73 21.78
C SER A 167 7.43 -5.45 22.81
#